data_AF-A0A2R6LU02-F1
#
_entry.id   AF-A0A2R6LU02-F1
#
_cell.length_a   1.000
_cell.length_b   1.000
_cell.length_c   1.000
_cell.angle_alpha   90.00
_cell.angle_beta   90.00
_cell.angle_gamma   90.00
#
_symmetry.space_group_name_H-M   'P 1'
#
loop_
_entity.id
_entity.type
_entity.pdbx_description
1 polymer ?
#
loop_
_entity_poly.entity_id
_entity_poly.type
_entity_poly.pdbx_seq_one_letter_code
_entity_poly.pdbx_strand_id
1 'polypeptide(L)'
;AGGWAPERDLPVDEKLHRTRNEAYDNDHERDALAAALFAFDDHEAQFERIAAKTPAELERGEVIARVLSGETSVEAVVEELTDEDESEQESTEHDPRELTAEEKKIKRLEARIDRLESHVEDLNDTIERKDDRVEELESELSEARRQERKEARERREVTRLERENERLKRELSDAESENEELDAKLERLKELWKLDHSNFADVAEQKQDLVPVKPVEQFTTDAIEAADEAYGIAAGDVVYLRDASGAGRSTARLLADMEPRVVLREGGLSEQADRLLFENEVPVGPAEEATIREIDELAVTKESDVEAVIDDWERRAEERRRERKAKELDRLISEHRARDSDGG
;
A
#
# COMPACT_ATOMS: atom_id res chain seq x y z
N ALA A 1 66.87 -13.18 -43.10
CA ALA A 1 65.82 -14.17 -42.82
C ALA A 1 64.79 -14.09 -43.92
N GLY A 2 64.68 -15.12 -44.76
CA GLY A 2 63.53 -15.25 -45.65
C GLY A 2 62.29 -15.42 -44.78
N GLY A 3 61.40 -14.43 -44.76
CA GLY A 3 60.14 -14.55 -44.03
C GLY A 3 59.31 -15.66 -44.68
N TRP A 4 58.79 -16.58 -43.88
CA TRP A 4 57.79 -17.52 -44.35
C TRP A 4 56.53 -16.74 -44.75
N ALA A 5 56.06 -16.95 -45.98
CA ALA A 5 54.85 -16.34 -46.50
C ALA A 5 54.01 -17.43 -47.17
N PRO A 6 52.73 -17.58 -46.79
CA PRO A 6 51.88 -18.60 -47.38
C PRO A 6 51.57 -18.24 -48.84
N GLU A 7 51.42 -19.25 -49.71
CA GLU A 7 51.10 -19.05 -51.14
C GLU A 7 49.72 -18.39 -51.36
N ARG A 8 48.85 -18.43 -50.35
CA ARG A 8 47.52 -17.83 -50.31
C ARG A 8 47.15 -17.45 -48.88
N ASP A 9 46.22 -16.51 -48.72
CA ASP A 9 45.72 -16.15 -47.39
C ASP A 9 45.14 -17.37 -46.67
N LEU A 10 45.56 -17.56 -45.42
CA LEU A 10 45.09 -18.64 -44.57
C LEU A 10 43.63 -18.38 -44.15
N PRO A 11 42.69 -19.31 -44.42
CA PRO A 11 41.33 -19.23 -43.91
C PRO A 11 41.27 -19.13 -42.39
N VAL A 12 40.30 -18.39 -41.86
CA VAL A 12 40.12 -18.21 -40.41
C VAL A 12 39.94 -19.55 -39.68
N ASP A 13 39.25 -20.50 -40.29
CA ASP A 13 39.03 -21.84 -39.72
C ASP A 13 40.33 -22.63 -39.55
N GLU A 14 41.28 -22.49 -40.49
CA GLU A 14 42.60 -23.14 -40.41
C GLU A 14 43.46 -22.53 -39.32
N LYS A 15 43.42 -21.19 -39.18
CA LYS A 15 44.09 -20.47 -38.08
C LYS A 15 43.56 -20.93 -36.73
N LEU A 16 42.23 -20.92 -36.55
CA LEU A 16 41.56 -21.37 -35.32
C LEU A 16 41.87 -22.84 -34.99
N HIS A 17 41.89 -23.72 -36.00
CA HIS A 17 42.19 -25.12 -35.79
C HIS A 17 43.64 -25.34 -35.32
N ARG A 18 44.59 -24.57 -35.87
CA ARG A 18 46.02 -24.71 -35.57
C ARG A 18 46.39 -24.13 -34.20
N THR A 19 45.71 -23.06 -33.77
CA THR A 19 45.96 -22.38 -32.48
C THR A 19 45.10 -22.92 -31.34
N ARG A 20 44.24 -23.93 -31.55
CA ARG A 20 43.26 -24.44 -30.57
C ARG A 20 43.79 -24.86 -29.20
N ASN A 21 45.09 -25.17 -29.11
CA ASN A 21 45.74 -25.66 -27.89
C ASN A 21 46.47 -24.54 -27.13
N GLU A 22 46.48 -23.32 -27.68
CA GLU A 22 47.22 -22.18 -27.16
C GLU A 22 46.25 -21.05 -26.81
N ALA A 23 46.56 -20.27 -25.78
CA ALA A 23 45.77 -19.12 -25.38
C ALA A 23 46.17 -17.88 -26.19
N TYR A 24 45.19 -17.07 -26.58
CA TYR A 24 45.36 -15.77 -27.22
C TYR A 24 44.16 -14.88 -26.87
N ASP A 25 44.40 -13.57 -26.73
CA ASP A 25 43.40 -12.63 -26.23
C ASP A 25 42.68 -11.87 -27.37
N ASN A 26 43.26 -11.82 -28.57
CA ASN A 26 42.68 -11.11 -29.71
C ASN A 26 43.02 -11.75 -31.07
N ASP A 27 42.34 -11.27 -32.12
CA ASP A 27 42.52 -11.76 -33.50
C ASP A 27 43.92 -11.51 -34.06
N HIS A 28 44.61 -10.46 -33.61
CA HIS A 28 45.99 -10.18 -34.03
C HIS A 28 46.98 -11.18 -33.43
N GLU A 29 46.81 -11.53 -32.16
CA GLU A 29 47.58 -12.58 -31.49
C GLU A 29 47.30 -13.95 -32.09
N ARG A 30 46.03 -14.28 -32.39
CA ARG A 30 45.69 -15.51 -33.12
C ARG A 30 46.40 -15.57 -34.46
N ASP A 31 46.38 -14.49 -35.23
CA ASP A 31 46.96 -14.45 -36.57
C ASP A 31 48.50 -14.49 -36.54
N ALA A 32 49.14 -13.82 -35.58
CA ALA A 32 50.58 -13.90 -35.35
C ALA A 32 51.02 -15.30 -34.90
N LEU A 33 50.27 -15.90 -33.98
CA LEU A 33 50.54 -17.26 -33.49
C LEU A 33 50.32 -18.30 -34.59
N ALA A 34 49.25 -18.17 -35.38
CA ALA A 34 49.03 -19.02 -36.53
C ALA A 34 50.18 -18.92 -37.53
N ALA A 35 50.63 -17.71 -37.87
CA ALA A 35 51.76 -17.51 -38.78
C ALA A 35 53.05 -18.17 -38.26
N ALA A 36 53.35 -18.05 -36.96
CA ALA A 36 54.52 -18.69 -36.36
C ALA A 36 54.42 -20.23 -36.40
N LEU A 37 53.25 -20.79 -36.10
CA LEU A 37 53.03 -22.23 -36.09
C LEU A 37 53.05 -22.85 -37.50
N PHE A 38 52.47 -22.18 -38.51
CA PHE A 38 52.55 -22.63 -39.89
C PHE A 38 53.96 -22.48 -40.47
N ALA A 39 54.69 -21.43 -40.11
CA ALA A 39 56.10 -21.31 -40.47
C ALA A 39 56.94 -22.44 -39.84
N PHE A 40 56.64 -22.80 -38.58
CA PHE A 40 57.29 -23.93 -37.93
C PHE A 40 57.03 -25.25 -38.69
N ASP A 41 55.79 -25.51 -39.07
CA ASP A 41 55.40 -26.72 -39.79
C ASP A 41 56.08 -26.80 -41.17
N ASP A 42 56.19 -25.68 -41.90
CA ASP A 42 56.88 -25.62 -43.21
C ASP A 42 58.37 -25.93 -43.09
N HIS A 43 59.00 -25.48 -42.00
CA HIS A 43 60.42 -25.70 -41.72
C HIS A 43 60.68 -26.96 -40.86
N GLU A 44 59.68 -27.78 -40.53
CA GLU A 44 59.81 -28.94 -39.62
C GLU A 44 60.90 -29.91 -40.09
N ALA A 45 60.87 -30.31 -41.37
CA ALA A 45 61.87 -31.20 -41.95
C ALA A 45 63.28 -30.59 -42.01
N GLN A 46 63.38 -29.25 -42.03
CA GLN A 46 64.65 -28.53 -41.97
C GLN A 46 65.18 -28.52 -40.53
N PHE A 47 64.32 -28.28 -39.54
CA PHE A 47 64.68 -28.35 -38.12
C PHE A 47 65.11 -29.75 -37.69
N GLU A 48 64.42 -30.80 -38.13
CA GLU A 48 64.83 -32.19 -37.86
C GLU A 48 66.21 -32.51 -38.46
N ARG A 49 66.46 -32.04 -39.69
CA ARG A 49 67.76 -32.21 -40.36
C ARG A 49 68.87 -31.46 -39.65
N ILE A 50 68.61 -30.24 -39.18
CA ILE A 50 69.56 -29.47 -38.36
C ILE A 50 69.83 -30.23 -37.06
N ALA A 51 68.79 -30.62 -36.33
CA ALA A 51 68.92 -31.34 -35.06
C ALA A 51 69.69 -32.67 -35.19
N ALA A 52 69.55 -33.38 -36.32
CA ALA A 52 70.29 -34.62 -36.57
C ALA A 52 71.78 -34.40 -36.95
N LYS A 53 72.12 -33.24 -37.51
CA LYS A 53 73.46 -32.93 -38.03
C LYS A 53 74.27 -31.99 -37.14
N THR A 54 73.64 -31.31 -36.18
CA THR A 54 74.32 -30.48 -35.18
C THR A 54 75.02 -31.36 -34.14
N PRO A 55 76.35 -31.28 -34.01
CA PRO A 55 77.10 -31.93 -32.93
C PRO A 55 76.61 -31.50 -31.54
N ALA A 56 76.87 -32.32 -30.52
CA ALA A 56 76.42 -32.02 -29.16
C ALA A 56 77.16 -30.83 -28.52
N GLU A 57 78.34 -30.47 -29.04
CA GLU A 57 79.13 -29.34 -28.55
C GLU A 57 78.59 -27.96 -28.97
N LEU A 58 77.79 -27.88 -30.05
CA LEU A 58 77.28 -26.61 -30.59
C LEU A 58 75.86 -26.28 -30.10
N GLU A 59 75.60 -25.00 -29.86
CA GLU A 59 74.26 -24.52 -29.51
C GLU A 59 73.32 -24.60 -30.72
N ARG A 60 72.31 -25.46 -30.63
CA ARG A 60 71.34 -25.72 -31.71
C ARG A 60 70.63 -24.45 -32.18
N GLY A 61 70.35 -23.51 -31.27
CA GLY A 61 69.71 -22.23 -31.59
C GLY A 61 70.53 -21.39 -32.57
N GLU A 62 71.85 -21.34 -32.38
CA GLU A 62 72.77 -20.59 -33.23
C GLU A 62 72.87 -21.19 -34.63
N VAL A 63 72.97 -22.52 -34.73
CA VAL A 63 72.96 -23.22 -36.03
C VAL A 63 71.64 -22.98 -36.77
N ILE A 64 70.50 -23.02 -36.07
CA ILE A 64 69.18 -22.73 -36.65
C ILE A 64 69.13 -21.29 -37.18
N ALA A 65 69.58 -20.31 -36.40
CA ALA A 65 69.56 -18.90 -36.80
C ALA A 65 70.41 -18.64 -38.05
N ARG A 66 71.61 -19.22 -38.14
CA ARG A 66 72.51 -19.06 -39.30
C ARG A 66 71.98 -19.76 -40.55
N VAL A 67 71.43 -20.97 -40.42
CA VAL A 67 70.82 -21.70 -41.55
C VAL A 67 69.59 -20.97 -42.10
N LEU A 68 68.75 -20.38 -41.24
CA LEU A 68 67.56 -19.64 -41.66
C LEU A 68 67.86 -18.22 -42.18
N SER A 69 68.99 -17.63 -41.79
CA SER A 69 69.35 -16.26 -42.19
C SER A 69 70.21 -16.19 -43.44
N GLY A 70 71.05 -17.20 -43.72
CA GLY A 70 72.07 -17.17 -44.78
C GLY A 70 71.81 -18.04 -46.02
N GLU A 71 70.72 -18.82 -46.08
CA GLU A 71 70.50 -19.84 -47.14
C GLU A 71 71.66 -20.85 -47.30
N THR A 72 72.47 -21.03 -46.26
CA THR A 72 73.64 -21.93 -46.26
C THR A 72 73.25 -23.34 -45.81
N SER A 73 73.91 -24.38 -46.35
CA SER A 73 73.70 -25.76 -45.90
C SER A 73 74.16 -25.95 -44.44
N VAL A 74 73.46 -26.81 -43.69
CA VAL A 74 73.76 -27.14 -42.28
C VAL A 74 75.23 -27.51 -42.08
N GLU A 75 75.80 -28.27 -43.01
CA GLU A 75 77.19 -28.72 -42.97
C GLU A 75 78.19 -27.56 -42.96
N ALA A 76 77.93 -26.53 -43.76
CA ALA A 76 78.83 -25.37 -43.88
C ALA A 76 78.78 -24.50 -42.62
N VAL A 77 77.60 -24.37 -42.00
CA VAL A 77 77.43 -23.62 -40.75
C VAL A 77 78.11 -24.35 -39.58
N VAL A 78 78.04 -25.69 -39.55
CA VAL A 78 78.74 -26.48 -38.53
C VAL A 78 80.25 -26.38 -38.70
N GLU A 79 80.76 -26.44 -39.94
CA GLU A 79 82.20 -26.28 -40.22
C GLU A 79 82.70 -24.89 -39.79
N GLU A 80 81.99 -23.81 -40.18
CA GLU A 80 82.34 -22.44 -39.81
C GLU A 80 82.35 -22.22 -38.29
N LEU A 81 81.34 -22.71 -37.57
CA LEU A 81 81.29 -22.60 -36.10
C LEU A 81 82.38 -23.41 -35.41
N THR A 82 82.77 -24.56 -35.97
CA THR A 82 83.83 -25.39 -35.41
C THR A 82 85.22 -24.78 -35.67
N ASP A 83 85.39 -24.06 -36.78
CA ASP A 83 86.62 -23.33 -37.12
C ASP A 83 86.74 -21.97 -36.39
N GLU A 84 85.62 -21.27 -36.11
CA GLU A 84 85.59 -20.03 -35.33
C GLU A 84 85.97 -20.26 -33.85
N ASP A 85 85.54 -21.38 -33.24
CA ASP A 85 85.91 -21.73 -31.85
C ASP A 85 87.42 -22.01 -31.66
N GLU A 86 88.15 -22.36 -32.72
CA GLU A 86 89.61 -22.48 -32.68
C GLU A 86 90.35 -21.14 -32.86
N SER A 87 89.68 -20.06 -33.29
CA SER A 87 90.34 -18.83 -33.75
C SER A 87 90.04 -17.55 -32.97
N GLU A 88 89.07 -17.52 -32.04
CA GLU A 88 88.75 -16.31 -31.26
C GLU A 88 89.09 -16.41 -29.77
N GLN A 89 90.39 -16.30 -29.45
CA GLN A 89 90.89 -15.84 -28.14
C GLN A 89 91.78 -14.60 -28.32
N GLU A 90 91.23 -13.49 -28.79
CA GLU A 90 91.86 -12.17 -28.64
C GLU A 90 90.85 -11.14 -28.11
N SER A 91 91.02 -10.76 -26.85
CA SER A 91 90.25 -9.70 -26.19
C SER A 91 90.72 -8.32 -26.63
N THR A 92 89.89 -7.56 -27.35
CA THR A 92 90.09 -6.11 -27.53
C THR A 92 89.43 -5.33 -26.41
N GLU A 93 90.22 -4.71 -25.52
CA GLU A 93 89.75 -3.68 -24.59
C GLU A 93 89.47 -2.37 -25.37
N HIS A 94 88.22 -1.90 -25.32
CA HIS A 94 87.78 -0.66 -25.93
C HIS A 94 87.74 0.45 -24.85
N ASP A 95 88.65 1.42 -24.92
CA ASP A 95 88.59 2.63 -24.08
C ASP A 95 87.48 3.59 -24.61
N PRO A 96 86.60 4.13 -23.75
CA PRO A 96 85.51 4.99 -24.20
C PRO A 96 86.00 6.38 -24.65
N ARG A 97 85.56 6.81 -25.84
CA ARG A 97 85.80 8.15 -26.40
C ARG A 97 85.17 9.26 -25.53
N GLU A 98 85.80 10.43 -25.49
CA GLU A 98 85.19 11.64 -24.91
C GLU A 98 84.02 12.15 -25.78
N LEU A 99 82.87 12.38 -25.14
CA LEU A 99 81.67 12.89 -25.80
C LEU A 99 81.86 14.32 -26.32
N THR A 100 81.39 14.56 -27.54
CA THR A 100 81.28 15.86 -28.21
C THR A 100 80.30 16.80 -27.48
N ALA A 101 80.32 18.10 -27.82
CA ALA A 101 79.45 19.10 -27.20
C ALA A 101 77.95 18.83 -27.47
N GLU A 102 77.61 18.40 -28.69
CA GLU A 102 76.26 17.91 -29.01
C GLU A 102 75.88 16.70 -28.16
N GLU A 103 76.72 15.67 -28.05
CA GLU A 103 76.40 14.47 -27.25
C GLU A 103 76.19 14.79 -25.77
N LYS A 104 76.99 15.70 -25.20
CA LYS A 104 76.79 16.20 -23.83
C LYS A 104 75.49 17.00 -23.66
N LYS A 105 74.99 17.64 -24.73
CA LYS A 105 73.70 18.33 -24.75
C LYS A 105 72.56 17.32 -24.84
N ILE A 106 72.67 16.33 -25.72
CA ILE A 106 71.71 15.23 -25.88
C ILE A 106 71.53 14.52 -24.54
N LYS A 107 72.63 14.07 -23.91
CA LYS A 107 72.60 13.41 -22.59
C LYS A 107 71.91 14.23 -21.49
N ARG A 108 72.05 15.56 -21.51
CA ARG A 108 71.36 16.44 -20.54
C ARG A 108 69.87 16.59 -20.82
N LEU A 109 69.47 16.57 -22.09
CA LEU A 109 68.08 16.62 -22.49
C LEU A 109 67.39 15.28 -22.20
N GLU A 110 68.03 14.15 -22.51
CA GLU A 110 67.58 12.80 -22.15
C GLU A 110 67.34 12.71 -20.63
N ALA A 111 68.35 13.03 -19.82
CA ALA A 111 68.20 13.03 -18.37
C ALA A 111 67.10 14.00 -17.85
N ARG A 112 66.72 15.02 -18.63
CA ARG A 112 65.61 15.91 -18.29
C ARG A 112 64.27 15.33 -18.72
N ILE A 113 64.21 14.66 -19.87
CA ILE A 113 63.05 13.92 -20.35
C ILE A 113 62.73 12.83 -19.33
N ASP A 114 63.70 12.01 -18.93
CA ASP A 114 63.51 10.95 -17.92
C ASP A 114 62.89 11.50 -16.62
N ARG A 115 63.41 12.64 -16.12
CA ARG A 115 62.85 13.29 -14.92
C ARG A 115 61.43 13.80 -15.11
N LEU A 116 61.10 14.30 -16.30
CA LEU A 116 59.75 14.78 -16.60
C LEU A 116 58.78 13.61 -16.77
N GLU A 117 59.22 12.52 -17.40
CA GLU A 117 58.45 11.29 -17.57
C GLU A 117 58.13 10.68 -16.21
N SER A 118 59.12 10.51 -15.32
CA SER A 118 58.87 10.05 -13.95
C SER A 118 57.91 10.97 -13.19
N HIS A 119 58.02 12.29 -13.37
CA HIS A 119 57.11 13.23 -12.71
C HIS A 119 55.67 13.13 -13.26
N VAL A 120 55.52 12.88 -14.56
CA VAL A 120 54.20 12.62 -15.16
C VAL A 120 53.61 11.33 -14.62
N GLU A 121 54.43 10.29 -14.45
CA GLU A 121 54.03 9.03 -13.80
C GLU A 121 53.52 9.27 -12.37
N ASP A 122 54.30 9.97 -11.54
CA ASP A 122 53.90 10.33 -10.15
C ASP A 122 52.58 11.12 -10.09
N LEU A 123 52.38 12.04 -11.06
CA LEU A 123 51.15 12.83 -11.17
C LEU A 123 49.97 11.96 -11.60
N ASN A 124 50.15 11.07 -12.55
CA ASN A 124 49.12 10.14 -13.00
C ASN A 124 48.70 9.21 -11.86
N ASP A 125 49.64 8.62 -11.13
CA ASP A 125 49.34 7.80 -9.94
C ASP A 125 48.58 8.60 -8.88
N THR A 126 48.87 9.90 -8.76
CA THR A 126 48.18 10.78 -7.82
C THR A 126 46.77 11.13 -8.27
N ILE A 127 46.54 11.25 -9.57
CA ILE A 127 45.21 11.41 -10.15
C ILE A 127 44.40 10.15 -9.90
N GLU A 128 44.94 8.98 -10.23
CA GLU A 128 44.27 7.68 -10.04
C GLU A 128 43.87 7.47 -8.57
N ARG A 129 44.79 7.67 -7.62
CA ARG A 129 44.50 7.60 -6.18
C ARG A 129 43.41 8.59 -5.73
N LYS A 130 43.31 9.75 -6.37
CA LYS A 130 42.28 10.75 -6.05
C LYS A 130 40.94 10.37 -6.67
N ASP A 131 40.94 9.86 -7.89
CA ASP A 131 39.73 9.40 -8.59
C ASP A 131 39.12 8.23 -7.83
N ASP A 132 39.91 7.25 -7.40
CA ASP A 132 39.48 6.17 -6.51
C ASP A 132 38.83 6.71 -5.22
N ARG A 133 39.46 7.72 -4.61
CA ARG A 133 38.93 8.34 -3.39
C ARG A 133 37.64 9.11 -3.64
N VAL A 134 37.50 9.75 -4.80
CA VAL A 134 36.27 10.43 -5.20
C VAL A 134 35.16 9.41 -5.37
N GLU A 135 35.40 8.30 -6.07
CA GLU A 135 34.41 7.23 -6.26
C GLU A 135 33.96 6.63 -4.93
N GLU A 136 34.89 6.38 -4.00
CA GLU A 136 34.58 5.92 -2.66
C GLU A 136 33.67 6.89 -1.90
N LEU A 137 34.03 8.18 -1.88
CA LEU A 137 33.24 9.23 -1.20
C LEU A 137 31.87 9.44 -1.85
N GLU A 138 31.77 9.33 -3.17
CA GLU A 138 30.49 9.41 -3.87
C GLU A 138 29.57 8.23 -3.53
N SER A 139 30.14 7.03 -3.41
CA SER A 139 29.43 5.83 -2.96
C SER A 139 28.92 6.00 -1.52
N GLU A 140 29.79 6.42 -0.60
CA GLU A 140 29.41 6.71 0.79
C GLU A 140 28.31 7.77 0.88
N LEU A 141 28.41 8.86 0.11
CA LEU A 141 27.41 9.91 0.07
C LEU A 141 26.06 9.40 -0.46
N SER A 142 26.09 8.54 -1.48
CA SER A 142 24.89 7.91 -2.04
C SER A 142 24.19 7.03 -1.00
N GLU A 143 24.93 6.19 -0.28
CA GLU A 143 24.40 5.35 0.77
C GLU A 143 23.87 6.16 1.95
N ALA A 144 24.60 7.17 2.42
CA ALA A 144 24.13 8.08 3.46
C ALA A 144 22.81 8.77 3.07
N ARG A 145 22.69 9.25 1.82
CA ARG A 145 21.45 9.85 1.30
C ARG A 145 20.30 8.84 1.19
N ARG A 146 20.58 7.57 0.89
CA ARG A 146 19.55 6.51 0.85
C ARG A 146 19.03 6.24 2.26
N GLN A 147 19.95 6.11 3.22
CA GLN A 147 19.62 5.89 4.62
C GLN A 147 18.81 7.05 5.21
N GLU A 148 19.20 8.30 4.96
CA GLU A 148 18.46 9.47 5.41
C GLU A 148 17.02 9.50 4.85
N ARG A 149 16.83 9.15 3.58
CA ARG A 149 15.49 9.04 2.98
C ARG A 149 14.66 7.94 3.62
N LYS A 150 15.27 6.80 3.97
CA LYS A 150 14.59 5.69 4.65
C LYS A 150 14.14 6.14 6.04
N GLU A 151 15.03 6.73 6.83
CA GLU A 151 14.71 7.25 8.16
C GLU A 151 13.63 8.34 8.09
N ALA A 152 13.69 9.24 7.10
CA ALA A 152 12.67 10.26 6.92
C ALA A 152 11.29 9.65 6.61
N ARG A 153 11.23 8.52 5.89
CA ARG A 153 9.97 7.79 5.65
C ARG A 153 9.48 7.13 6.93
N GLU A 154 10.36 6.43 7.65
CA GLU A 154 10.04 5.78 8.93
C GLU A 154 9.51 6.80 9.95
N ARG A 155 10.18 7.94 10.12
CA ARG A 155 9.72 9.01 11.03
C ARG A 155 8.33 9.52 10.65
N ARG A 156 8.03 9.71 9.36
CA ARG A 156 6.69 10.13 8.91
C ARG A 156 5.62 9.08 9.21
N GLU A 157 5.97 7.80 9.08
CA GLU A 157 5.07 6.70 9.39
C GLU A 157 4.80 6.62 10.90
N VAL A 158 5.84 6.70 11.73
CA VAL A 158 5.71 6.77 13.19
C VAL A 158 4.80 7.93 13.59
N THR A 159 5.06 9.15 13.11
CA THR A 159 4.20 10.30 13.43
C THR A 159 2.75 10.12 12.95
N ARG A 160 2.52 9.41 11.85
CA ARG A 160 1.15 9.10 11.39
C ARG A 160 0.47 8.13 12.35
N LEU A 161 1.16 7.04 12.71
CA LEU A 161 0.66 6.01 13.63
C LEU A 161 0.41 6.57 15.03
N GLU A 162 1.27 7.47 15.52
CA GLU A 162 1.08 8.14 16.81
C GLU A 162 -0.20 8.97 16.83
N ARG A 163 -0.45 9.77 15.79
CA ARG A 163 -1.69 10.56 15.68
C ARG A 163 -2.93 9.68 15.62
N GLU A 164 -2.85 8.59 14.88
CA GLU A 164 -3.95 7.62 14.80
C GLU A 164 -4.18 6.92 16.14
N ASN A 165 -3.12 6.56 16.86
CA ASN A 165 -3.21 5.97 18.19
C ASN A 165 -3.84 6.94 19.20
N GLU A 166 -3.46 8.21 19.16
CA GLU A 166 -4.10 9.25 19.99
C GLU A 166 -5.59 9.41 19.67
N ARG A 167 -5.96 9.40 18.38
CA ARG A 167 -7.38 9.46 17.97
C ARG A 167 -8.14 8.25 18.52
N LEU A 168 -7.64 7.04 18.27
CA LEU A 168 -8.27 5.79 18.73
C LEU A 168 -8.40 5.74 20.26
N LYS A 169 -7.43 6.28 21.00
CA LYS A 169 -7.52 6.38 22.46
C LYS A 169 -8.63 7.31 22.93
N ARG A 170 -8.85 8.43 22.25
CA ARG A 170 -9.96 9.35 22.56
C ARG A 170 -11.29 8.67 22.26
N GLU A 171 -11.44 8.07 21.08
CA GLU A 171 -12.65 7.33 20.70
C GLU A 171 -12.97 6.20 21.69
N LEU A 172 -11.96 5.47 22.17
CA LEU A 172 -12.13 4.44 23.20
C LEU A 172 -12.63 5.04 24.53
N SER A 173 -12.01 6.13 24.99
CA SER A 173 -12.41 6.80 26.23
C SER A 173 -13.83 7.34 26.18
N ASP A 174 -14.24 7.89 25.04
CA ASP A 174 -15.59 8.42 24.83
C ASP A 174 -16.61 7.27 24.86
N ALA A 175 -16.31 6.15 24.18
CA ALA A 175 -17.16 4.96 24.18
C ALA A 175 -17.24 4.26 25.55
N GLU A 176 -16.16 4.26 26.33
CA GLU A 176 -16.14 3.76 27.71
C GLU A 176 -17.04 4.64 28.60
N SER A 177 -16.96 5.96 28.46
CA SER A 177 -17.81 6.90 29.21
C SER A 177 -19.30 6.73 28.88
N GLU A 178 -19.64 6.56 27.60
CA GLU A 178 -21.01 6.30 27.17
C GLU A 178 -21.55 4.97 27.74
N ASN A 179 -20.72 3.91 27.75
CA ASN A 179 -21.11 2.64 28.38
C ASN A 179 -21.36 2.80 29.88
N GLU A 180 -20.50 3.54 30.59
CA GLU A 180 -20.69 3.80 32.02
C GLU A 180 -22.00 4.55 32.29
N GLU A 181 -22.37 5.52 31.45
CA GLU A 181 -23.64 6.23 31.54
C GLU A 181 -24.83 5.30 31.28
N LEU A 182 -24.75 4.43 30.28
CA LEU A 182 -25.79 3.45 29.96
C LEU A 182 -25.95 2.41 31.08
N ASP A 183 -24.85 1.92 31.65
CA ASP A 183 -24.86 1.01 32.79
C ASP A 183 -25.47 1.66 34.04
N ALA A 184 -25.15 2.93 34.30
CA ALA A 184 -25.76 3.68 35.40
C ALA A 184 -27.28 3.84 35.21
N LYS A 185 -27.73 4.16 33.99
CA LYS A 185 -29.16 4.20 33.64
C LYS A 185 -29.82 2.83 33.85
N LEU A 186 -29.17 1.76 33.42
CA LEU A 186 -29.65 0.38 33.58
C LEU A 186 -29.79 -0.01 35.06
N GLU A 187 -28.79 0.27 35.89
CA GLU A 187 -28.85 -0.03 37.33
C GLU A 187 -29.97 0.75 38.02
N ARG A 188 -30.17 2.02 37.66
CA ARG A 188 -31.28 2.82 38.19
C ARG A 188 -32.65 2.22 37.82
N LEU A 189 -32.80 1.70 36.60
CA LEU A 189 -34.00 0.94 36.20
C LEU A 189 -34.18 -0.32 37.05
N LYS A 190 -33.11 -1.09 37.27
CA LYS A 190 -33.15 -2.29 38.12
C LYS A 190 -33.50 -1.95 39.56
N GLU A 191 -33.01 -0.86 40.10
CA GLU A 191 -33.33 -0.41 41.47
C GLU A 191 -34.79 -0.02 41.62
N LEU A 192 -35.36 0.73 40.67
CA LEU A 192 -36.79 1.06 40.68
C LEU A 192 -37.67 -0.17 40.47
N TRP A 193 -37.28 -1.07 39.57
CA TRP A 193 -37.94 -2.37 39.42
C TRP A 193 -37.93 -3.13 40.75
N LYS A 194 -36.78 -3.21 41.43
CA LYS A 194 -36.69 -3.82 42.76
C LYS A 194 -37.51 -3.06 43.81
N LEU A 195 -37.53 -1.73 43.82
CA LEU A 195 -38.24 -0.92 44.80
C LEU A 195 -39.76 -1.09 44.70
N ASP A 196 -40.33 -1.08 43.51
CA ASP A 196 -41.78 -1.32 43.30
C ASP A 196 -42.16 -2.79 43.59
N HIS A 197 -41.19 -3.71 43.49
CA HIS A 197 -41.39 -5.14 43.79
C HIS A 197 -40.93 -5.57 45.20
N SER A 198 -40.32 -4.68 46.00
CA SER A 198 -39.79 -5.03 47.33
C SER A 198 -40.80 -4.88 48.46
N ASN A 199 -41.99 -4.34 48.20
CA ASN A 199 -43.14 -4.35 49.12
C ASN A 199 -44.11 -5.53 48.86
N PHE A 200 -43.72 -6.53 48.07
CA PHE A 200 -44.64 -7.56 47.57
C PHE A 200 -44.25 -8.97 48.02
N ALA A 201 -44.21 -9.18 49.34
CA ALA A 201 -44.21 -10.53 49.91
C ALA A 201 -45.63 -11.16 49.93
N ASP A 202 -46.68 -10.44 49.53
CA ASP A 202 -48.07 -10.90 49.70
C ASP A 202 -48.96 -10.99 48.45
N VAL A 203 -48.49 -10.72 47.23
CA VAL A 203 -49.37 -10.90 46.05
C VAL A 203 -48.59 -11.43 44.83
N ALA A 204 -48.20 -12.70 44.91
CA ALA A 204 -47.61 -13.42 43.78
C ALA A 204 -48.61 -13.80 42.66
N GLU A 205 -49.87 -13.33 42.71
CA GLU A 205 -50.91 -13.65 41.72
C GLU A 205 -51.33 -12.47 40.82
N GLN A 206 -50.88 -11.24 41.08
CA GLN A 206 -51.14 -10.08 40.21
C GLN A 206 -49.82 -9.44 39.83
N LYS A 207 -49.19 -10.03 38.82
CA LYS A 207 -48.09 -9.39 38.08
C LYS A 207 -48.66 -8.09 37.51
N GLN A 208 -48.18 -6.95 37.99
CA GLN A 208 -48.65 -5.64 37.51
C GLN A 208 -47.97 -5.38 36.17
N ASP A 209 -48.74 -5.55 35.10
CA ASP A 209 -48.32 -5.34 33.72
C ASP A 209 -48.10 -3.83 33.48
N LEU A 210 -46.85 -3.40 33.48
CA LEU A 210 -46.45 -2.04 33.10
C LEU A 210 -46.10 -2.02 31.61
N VAL A 211 -46.59 -1.00 30.91
CA VAL A 211 -46.40 -0.80 29.48
C VAL A 211 -45.48 0.38 29.25
N PRO A 212 -44.45 0.26 28.38
CA PRO A 212 -43.65 1.40 27.99
C PRO A 212 -44.50 2.41 27.20
N VAL A 213 -44.31 3.68 27.50
CA VAL A 213 -44.96 4.81 26.86
C VAL A 213 -43.90 5.65 26.17
N LYS A 214 -44.14 6.03 24.92
CA LYS A 214 -43.26 6.87 24.10
C LYS A 214 -43.69 8.33 24.25
N PRO A 215 -42.98 9.15 25.04
CA PRO A 215 -43.33 10.56 25.19
C PRO A 215 -42.95 11.34 23.93
N VAL A 216 -43.86 12.22 23.53
CA VAL A 216 -43.71 13.16 22.42
C VAL A 216 -44.03 14.54 22.97
N GLU A 217 -43.05 15.45 22.92
CA GLU A 217 -43.15 16.78 23.52
C GLU A 217 -44.31 17.61 22.97
N GLN A 218 -44.54 17.54 21.66
CA GLN A 218 -45.61 18.26 21.00
C GLN A 218 -46.15 17.45 19.83
N PHE A 219 -47.44 17.55 19.54
CA PHE A 219 -48.04 16.91 18.39
C PHE A 219 -47.70 17.70 17.11
N THR A 220 -46.46 17.52 16.63
CA THR A 220 -45.91 18.06 15.38
C THR A 220 -45.13 16.96 14.65
N THR A 221 -44.89 17.11 13.35
CA THR A 221 -44.11 16.13 12.57
C THR A 221 -42.70 15.98 13.14
N ASP A 222 -42.01 17.09 13.34
CA ASP A 222 -40.62 17.11 13.84
C ASP A 222 -40.49 16.43 15.22
N ALA A 223 -41.45 16.64 16.12
CA ALA A 223 -41.42 16.03 17.44
C ALA A 223 -41.73 14.53 17.42
N ILE A 224 -42.57 14.06 16.49
CA ILE A 224 -42.81 12.63 16.29
C ILE A 224 -41.57 11.96 15.69
N GLU A 225 -40.94 12.58 14.69
CA GLU A 225 -39.71 12.07 14.08
C GLU A 225 -38.56 12.03 15.10
N ALA A 226 -38.42 13.06 15.94
CA ALA A 226 -37.44 13.07 17.03
C ALA A 226 -37.70 11.96 18.06
N ALA A 227 -38.96 11.69 18.39
CA ALA A 227 -39.31 10.60 19.31
C ALA A 227 -39.07 9.21 18.68
N ASP A 228 -39.29 9.05 17.37
CA ASP A 228 -38.97 7.83 16.63
C ASP A 228 -37.45 7.61 16.55
N GLU A 229 -36.67 8.66 16.30
CA GLU A 229 -35.20 8.58 16.30
C GLU A 229 -34.65 8.23 17.70
N ALA A 230 -35.21 8.83 18.76
CA ALA A 230 -34.75 8.62 20.13
C ALA A 230 -35.11 7.23 20.69
N TYR A 231 -36.33 6.74 20.41
CA TYR A 231 -36.87 5.56 21.09
C TYR A 231 -37.37 4.44 20.17
N GLY A 232 -37.57 4.71 18.87
CA GLY A 232 -38.32 3.86 17.95
C GLY A 232 -39.80 3.78 18.32
N ILE A 233 -40.68 4.21 17.41
CA ILE A 233 -42.14 4.07 17.54
C ILE A 233 -42.58 2.94 16.62
N ALA A 234 -42.97 1.81 17.21
CA ALA A 234 -43.45 0.65 16.48
C ALA A 234 -44.97 0.50 16.59
N ALA A 235 -45.54 -0.27 15.66
CA ALA A 235 -46.94 -0.66 15.71
C ALA A 235 -47.26 -1.36 17.05
N GLY A 236 -48.33 -0.93 17.70
CA GLY A 236 -48.74 -1.42 19.01
C GLY A 236 -48.13 -0.67 20.21
N ASP A 237 -47.29 0.34 19.99
CA ASP A 237 -46.76 1.16 21.09
C ASP A 237 -47.82 2.13 21.67
N VAL A 238 -47.64 2.48 22.94
CA VAL A 238 -48.41 3.52 23.62
C VAL A 238 -47.69 4.85 23.43
N VAL A 239 -48.34 5.81 22.78
CA VAL A 239 -47.77 7.15 22.53
C VAL A 239 -48.38 8.15 23.49
N TYR A 240 -47.55 9.00 24.09
CA TYR A 240 -48.00 10.07 24.97
C TYR A 240 -47.62 11.44 24.42
N LEU A 241 -48.62 12.26 24.12
CA LEU A 241 -48.46 13.64 23.66
C LEU A 241 -48.58 14.59 24.85
N ARG A 242 -47.46 15.21 25.25
CA ARG A 242 -47.44 16.24 26.31
C ARG A 242 -48.16 17.53 25.88
N ASP A 243 -48.16 17.83 24.59
CA ASP A 243 -48.98 18.89 24.04
C ASP A 243 -49.62 18.43 22.73
N ALA A 244 -50.90 18.10 22.79
CA ALA A 244 -51.69 17.71 21.63
C ALA A 244 -52.06 18.89 20.72
N SER A 245 -51.82 20.13 21.18
CA SER A 245 -52.11 21.34 20.43
C SER A 245 -50.96 21.65 19.47
N GLY A 246 -51.19 21.46 18.17
CA GLY A 246 -50.15 21.78 17.18
C GLY A 246 -50.34 21.14 15.81
N ALA A 247 -50.98 19.98 15.75
CA ALA A 247 -51.04 19.22 14.50
C ALA A 247 -52.39 19.26 13.79
N GLY A 248 -52.28 19.39 12.47
CA GLY A 248 -53.37 19.19 11.52
C GLY A 248 -53.36 17.79 10.94
N ARG A 249 -53.87 17.67 9.71
CA ARG A 249 -54.10 16.40 9.02
C ARG A 249 -52.81 15.62 8.70
N SER A 250 -51.72 16.30 8.35
CA SER A 250 -50.47 15.64 7.92
C SER A 250 -49.78 14.89 9.06
N THR A 251 -49.65 15.52 10.21
CA THR A 251 -49.03 14.91 11.39
C THR A 251 -49.90 13.80 11.98
N ALA A 252 -51.23 13.96 11.97
CA ALA A 252 -52.14 12.88 12.35
C ALA A 252 -52.01 11.66 11.42
N ARG A 253 -51.76 11.87 10.13
CA ARG A 253 -51.49 10.76 9.19
C ARG A 253 -50.19 10.06 9.53
N LEU A 254 -49.11 10.81 9.75
CA LEU A 254 -47.83 10.24 10.15
C LEU A 254 -47.99 9.35 11.40
N LEU A 255 -48.67 9.84 12.43
CA LEU A 255 -48.90 9.08 13.64
C LEU A 255 -49.80 7.86 13.41
N ALA A 256 -50.82 7.97 12.55
CA ALA A 256 -51.70 6.84 12.22
C ALA A 256 -50.96 5.74 11.43
N ASP A 257 -50.06 6.13 10.53
CA ASP A 257 -49.25 5.19 9.73
C ASP A 257 -48.30 4.36 10.61
N MET A 258 -47.99 4.82 11.83
CA MET A 258 -47.21 4.07 12.83
C MET A 258 -48.04 3.05 13.61
N GLU A 259 -49.38 3.02 13.43
CA GLU A 259 -50.32 2.09 14.08
C GLU A 259 -50.15 1.97 15.60
N PRO A 260 -50.15 3.09 16.36
CA PRO A 260 -50.03 3.05 17.81
C PRO A 260 -51.24 2.36 18.43
N ARG A 261 -51.02 1.65 19.54
CA ARG A 261 -52.09 0.98 20.28
C ARG A 261 -53.07 1.97 20.90
N VAL A 262 -52.54 3.06 21.46
CA VAL A 262 -53.33 4.18 21.97
C VAL A 262 -52.47 5.44 22.01
N VAL A 263 -53.11 6.58 21.82
CA VAL A 263 -52.51 7.90 22.00
C VAL A 263 -53.10 8.56 23.25
N LEU A 264 -52.29 8.67 24.29
CA LEU A 264 -52.57 9.43 25.50
C LEU A 264 -52.18 10.88 25.26
N ARG A 265 -53.04 11.84 25.63
CA ARG A 265 -52.79 13.23 25.25
C ARG A 265 -53.18 14.25 26.30
N GLU A 266 -52.31 15.21 26.54
CA GLU A 266 -52.60 16.47 27.24
C GLU A 266 -53.05 17.53 26.24
N GLY A 267 -54.06 18.33 26.59
CA GLY A 267 -54.65 19.32 25.67
C GLY A 267 -55.63 18.72 24.64
N GLY A 268 -55.95 19.50 23.61
CA GLY A 268 -56.99 19.14 22.63
C GLY A 268 -56.43 18.96 21.22
N LEU A 269 -56.97 17.98 20.49
CA LEU A 269 -56.67 17.79 19.07
C LEU A 269 -57.46 18.77 18.19
N SER A 270 -56.92 19.12 17.04
CA SER A 270 -57.69 19.80 15.99
C SER A 270 -58.79 18.87 15.44
N GLU A 271 -59.92 19.42 14.98
CA GLU A 271 -61.02 18.61 14.41
C GLU A 271 -60.58 17.73 13.23
N GLN A 272 -59.59 18.19 12.46
CA GLN A 272 -59.04 17.45 11.33
C GLN A 272 -58.17 16.28 11.79
N ALA A 273 -57.37 16.48 12.85
CA ALA A 273 -56.54 15.42 13.43
C ALA A 273 -57.40 14.36 14.14
N ASP A 274 -58.37 14.78 14.97
CA ASP A 274 -59.32 13.87 15.62
C ASP A 274 -60.05 13.00 14.60
N ARG A 275 -60.56 13.61 13.52
CA ARG A 275 -61.27 12.88 12.48
C ARG A 275 -60.38 11.85 11.79
N LEU A 276 -59.13 12.20 11.48
CA LEU A 276 -58.22 11.31 10.79
C LEU A 276 -57.80 10.14 11.68
N LEU A 277 -57.43 10.38 12.93
CA LEU A 277 -57.10 9.31 13.88
C LEU A 277 -58.30 8.38 14.09
N PHE A 278 -59.50 8.96 14.19
CA PHE A 278 -60.74 8.19 14.27
C PHE A 278 -61.02 7.32 13.04
N GLU A 279 -60.80 7.85 11.84
CA GLU A 279 -61.00 7.11 10.57
C GLU A 279 -59.99 5.98 10.39
N ASN A 280 -58.79 6.10 10.98
CA ASN A 280 -57.77 5.05 11.01
C ASN A 280 -57.87 4.15 12.26
N GLU A 281 -58.97 4.26 13.01
CA GLU A 281 -59.25 3.46 14.20
C GLU A 281 -58.18 3.54 15.31
N VAL A 282 -57.46 4.65 15.39
CA VAL A 282 -56.46 4.89 16.44
C VAL A 282 -57.17 5.37 17.72
N PRO A 283 -57.07 4.63 18.84
CA PRO A 283 -57.64 5.06 20.11
C PRO A 283 -56.94 6.30 20.65
N VAL A 284 -57.73 7.29 21.09
CA VAL A 284 -57.23 8.53 21.68
C VAL A 284 -57.98 8.85 22.97
N GLY A 285 -57.24 9.09 24.04
CA GLY A 285 -57.79 9.46 25.34
C GLY A 285 -56.95 10.48 26.10
N PRO A 286 -57.56 11.16 27.08
CA PRO A 286 -56.84 12.10 27.92
C PRO A 286 -55.79 11.39 28.76
N ALA A 287 -54.61 12.00 28.88
CA ALA A 287 -53.53 11.46 29.70
C ALA A 287 -53.91 11.34 31.19
N GLU A 288 -54.84 12.18 31.68
CA GLU A 288 -55.34 12.15 33.06
C GLU A 288 -56.06 10.83 33.44
N GLU A 289 -56.54 10.07 32.45
CA GLU A 289 -57.17 8.75 32.67
C GLU A 289 -56.12 7.63 32.83
N ALA A 290 -54.84 7.91 32.61
CA ALA A 290 -53.75 6.97 32.77
C ALA A 290 -52.67 7.48 33.72
N THR A 291 -52.19 6.62 34.62
CA THR A 291 -51.09 7.00 35.51
C THR A 291 -49.78 6.90 34.74
N ILE A 292 -49.33 8.01 34.15
CA ILE A 292 -48.06 8.10 33.44
C ILE A 292 -46.97 8.49 34.43
N ARG A 293 -45.89 7.69 34.50
CA ARG A 293 -44.69 8.00 35.26
C ARG A 293 -43.54 8.23 34.29
N GLU A 294 -43.03 9.45 34.25
CA GLU A 294 -41.87 9.81 33.44
C GLU A 294 -40.57 9.66 34.22
N ILE A 295 -39.54 9.11 33.57
CA ILE A 295 -38.18 8.97 34.06
C ILE A 295 -37.25 9.44 32.94
N ASP A 296 -36.68 10.63 33.14
CA ASP A 296 -35.84 11.32 32.17
C ASP A 296 -36.56 11.46 30.81
N GLU A 297 -36.17 10.67 29.82
CA GLU A 297 -36.69 10.65 28.45
C GLU A 297 -37.75 9.55 28.20
N LEU A 298 -38.01 8.69 29.19
CA LEU A 298 -38.88 7.52 29.07
C LEU A 298 -40.13 7.66 29.94
N ALA A 299 -41.24 7.03 29.53
CA ALA A 299 -42.47 7.00 30.31
C ALA A 299 -43.02 5.57 30.46
N VAL A 300 -43.72 5.29 31.57
CA VAL A 300 -44.42 4.01 31.78
C VAL A 300 -45.82 4.24 32.32
N THR A 301 -46.73 3.33 32.01
CA THR A 301 -48.10 3.30 32.54
C THR A 301 -48.55 1.88 32.85
N LYS A 302 -49.72 1.72 33.48
CA LYS A 302 -50.30 0.40 33.75
C LYS A 302 -51.09 -0.09 32.54
N GLU A 303 -51.01 -1.38 32.26
CA GLU A 303 -51.81 -2.05 31.22
C GLU A 303 -53.31 -1.80 31.45
N SER A 304 -53.77 -1.87 32.71
CA SER A 304 -55.16 -1.59 33.08
C SER A 304 -55.63 -0.18 32.72
N ASP A 305 -54.72 0.80 32.79
CA ASP A 305 -55.03 2.19 32.49
C ASP A 305 -55.13 2.39 30.98
N VAL A 306 -54.25 1.73 30.21
CA VAL A 306 -54.28 1.70 28.74
C VAL A 306 -55.56 1.04 28.23
N GLU A 307 -55.92 -0.13 28.77
CA GLU A 307 -57.16 -0.84 28.42
C GLU A 307 -58.39 0.03 28.72
N ALA A 308 -58.45 0.67 29.88
CA ALA A 308 -59.57 1.54 30.25
C ALA A 308 -59.76 2.70 29.27
N VAL A 309 -58.66 3.31 28.80
CA VAL A 309 -58.71 4.40 27.82
C VAL A 309 -59.19 3.89 26.45
N ILE A 310 -58.72 2.72 26.01
CA ILE A 310 -59.14 2.11 24.75
C ILE A 310 -60.64 1.77 24.80
N ASP A 311 -61.09 1.11 25.87
CA ASP A 311 -62.50 0.75 26.08
C ASP A 311 -63.42 1.98 26.07
N ASP A 312 -62.99 3.08 26.70
CA ASP A 312 -63.74 4.33 26.68
C ASP A 312 -63.80 4.95 25.28
N TRP A 313 -62.69 4.96 24.55
CA TRP A 313 -62.66 5.42 23.17
C TRP A 313 -63.54 4.56 22.27
N GLU A 314 -63.52 3.23 22.39
CA GLU A 314 -64.35 2.33 21.59
C GLU A 314 -65.85 2.59 21.81
N ARG A 315 -66.24 2.81 23.07
CA ARG A 315 -67.63 3.16 23.43
C ARG A 315 -68.05 4.47 22.76
N ARG A 316 -67.24 5.52 22.87
CA ARG A 316 -67.46 6.82 22.21
C ARG A 316 -67.47 6.69 20.68
N ALA A 317 -66.62 5.81 20.15
CA ALA A 317 -66.50 5.57 18.72
C ALA A 317 -67.76 4.90 18.15
N GLU A 318 -68.31 3.93 18.85
CA GLU A 318 -69.56 3.28 18.46
C GLU A 318 -70.72 4.28 18.45
N GLU A 319 -70.83 5.12 19.47
CA GLU A 319 -71.84 6.19 19.53
C GLU A 319 -71.69 7.17 18.36
N ARG A 320 -70.46 7.65 18.09
CA ARG A 320 -70.17 8.53 16.95
C ARG A 320 -70.52 7.90 15.61
N ARG A 321 -70.26 6.59 15.42
CA ARG A 321 -70.65 5.84 14.21
C ARG A 321 -72.17 5.76 14.07
N ARG A 322 -72.91 5.52 15.16
CA ARG A 322 -74.38 5.49 15.17
C ARG A 322 -74.98 6.85 14.80
N GLU A 323 -74.46 7.94 15.36
CA GLU A 323 -74.91 9.29 15.02
C GLU A 323 -74.65 9.65 13.56
N ARG A 324 -73.48 9.30 13.01
CA ARG A 324 -73.17 9.54 11.60
C ARG A 324 -74.14 8.78 10.68
N LYS A 325 -74.41 7.51 10.98
CA LYS A 325 -75.40 6.70 10.24
C LYS A 325 -76.80 7.30 10.29
N ALA A 326 -77.23 7.79 11.45
CA ALA A 326 -78.53 8.47 11.59
C ALA A 326 -78.61 9.74 10.72
N LYS A 327 -77.57 10.59 10.76
CA LYS A 327 -77.49 11.81 9.94
C LYS A 327 -77.47 11.51 8.43
N GLU A 328 -76.81 10.42 8.03
CA GLU A 328 -76.77 9.97 6.63
C GLU A 328 -78.14 9.47 6.15
N LEU A 329 -78.85 8.70 6.98
CA LEU A 329 -80.22 8.26 6.69
C LEU A 329 -81.18 9.46 6.56
N ASP A 330 -81.09 10.44 7.45
CA ASP A 330 -81.90 11.67 7.37
C ASP A 330 -81.61 12.47 6.09
N ARG A 331 -80.35 12.50 5.65
CA ARG A 331 -79.97 13.12 4.38
C ARG A 331 -80.55 12.37 3.18
N LEU A 332 -80.50 11.04 3.18
CA LEU A 332 -81.08 10.23 2.09
C LEU A 332 -82.60 10.37 2.02
N ILE A 333 -83.28 10.41 3.17
CA ILE A 333 -84.74 10.62 3.26
C ILE A 333 -85.11 12.03 2.77
N SER A 334 -84.33 13.05 3.12
CA SER A 334 -84.58 14.43 2.66
C SER A 334 -84.29 14.61 1.16
N GLU A 335 -83.24 14.01 0.61
CA GLU A 335 -82.97 14.00 -0.83
C GLU A 335 -84.05 13.22 -1.62
N HIS A 336 -84.59 12.14 -1.07
CA HIS A 336 -85.68 11.40 -1.69
C HIS A 336 -86.99 12.19 -1.67
N ARG A 337 -87.33 12.81 -0.51
CA ARG A 337 -88.51 13.67 -0.37
C ARG A 337 -88.46 14.91 -1.29
N ALA A 338 -87.26 15.45 -1.54
CA ALA A 338 -87.08 16.57 -2.48
C ALA A 338 -87.25 16.16 -3.96
N ARG A 339 -86.87 14.92 -4.33
CA ARG A 339 -87.04 14.39 -5.68
C ARG A 339 -88.49 14.04 -6.02
N ASP A 340 -89.28 13.59 -5.04
CA ASP A 340 -90.71 13.31 -5.23
C ASP A 340 -91.55 14.60 -5.38
N SER A 341 -91.07 15.74 -4.89
CA SER A 341 -91.73 17.04 -5.06
C SER A 341 -91.46 17.75 -6.41
N ASP A 342 -90.46 17.31 -7.17
CA ASP A 342 -90.11 17.87 -8.50
C ASP A 342 -90.64 17.01 -9.68
N GLY A 343 -91.34 15.90 -9.38
CA GLY A 343 -91.89 14.97 -10.39
C GLY A 343 -93.41 14.98 -10.54
N GLY A 344 -94.11 15.97 -9.99
CA GLY A 344 -95.59 16.09 -9.97
C GLY A 344 -96.14 17.17 -10.89
#